data_AF-A0A2H5V5T8-F1
#
_entry.id   AF-A0A2H5V5T8-F1
#
_cell.length_a   1.000
_cell.length_b   1.000
_cell.length_c   1.000
_cell.angle_alpha   90.00
_cell.angle_beta   90.00
_cell.angle_gamma   90.00
#
_symmetry.space_group_name_H-M   'P 1'
#
loop_
_entity.id
_entity.type
_entity.pdbx_description
1 polymer ?
#
loop_
_entity_poly.entity_id
_entity_poly.type
_entity_poly.pdbx_seq_one_letter_code
_entity_poly.pdbx_strand_id
1 'polypeptide(L)'
;MACFITPLVVAILLSIFERAAPSWRGRVGLLSLLMWGGAVGLMADHVVKGELVPWPPFLTGWSPAAGLYPLVEEMLLTGGLITVSISAFWGIVLMIPKLRAASLLTKIRGPLRSG
;
A
#
# COMPACT_ATOMS: atom_id res chain seq x y z
N MET A 1 12.75 -8.61 -9.98
CA MET A 1 11.48 -9.28 -9.57
C MET A 1 10.36 -8.25 -9.52
N ALA A 2 9.28 -8.36 -10.30
CA ALA A 2 8.34 -7.25 -10.50
C ALA A 2 7.35 -7.05 -9.33
N CYS A 3 7.86 -6.99 -8.10
CA CYS A 3 7.11 -6.89 -6.83
C CYS A 3 6.19 -5.67 -6.76
N PHE A 4 6.50 -4.62 -7.52
CA PHE A 4 5.70 -3.39 -7.63
C PHE A 4 4.34 -3.62 -8.31
N ILE A 5 4.17 -4.70 -9.08
CA ILE A 5 2.90 -5.00 -9.77
C ILE A 5 1.80 -5.33 -8.77
N THR A 6 2.11 -6.05 -7.69
CA THR A 6 1.13 -6.44 -6.66
C THR A 6 0.45 -5.21 -6.02
N PRO A 7 1.18 -4.24 -5.43
CA PRO A 7 0.56 -3.03 -4.88
C PRO A 7 -0.06 -2.14 -5.98
N LEU A 8 0.47 -2.14 -7.21
CA LEU A 8 -0.10 -1.39 -8.33
C LEU A 8 -1.49 -1.91 -8.72
N VAL A 9 -1.65 -3.23 -8.85
CA VAL A 9 -2.95 -3.86 -9.15
C VAL A 9 -3.95 -3.56 -8.04
N VAL A 10 -3.53 -3.68 -6.79
CA VAL A 10 -4.38 -3.34 -5.64
C VAL A 10 -4.75 -1.85 -5.64
N ALA A 11 -3.81 -0.95 -5.94
CA ALA A 11 -4.09 0.49 -6.04
C ALA A 11 -5.13 0.81 -7.13
N ILE A 12 -5.03 0.16 -8.29
CA ILE A 12 -6.00 0.31 -9.38
C ILE A 12 -7.38 -0.18 -8.94
N LEU A 13 -7.47 -1.36 -8.33
CA LEU A 13 -8.73 -1.91 -7.84
C LEU A 13 -9.38 -1.00 -6.78
N LEU A 14 -8.58 -0.47 -5.84
CA LEU A 14 -9.06 0.50 -4.84
C LEU A 14 -9.52 1.81 -5.48
N SER A 15 -8.81 2.28 -6.49
CA SER A 15 -9.17 3.50 -7.24
C SER A 15 -10.50 3.33 -8.00
N ILE A 16 -10.77 2.14 -8.53
CA ILE A 16 -12.07 1.80 -9.13
C ILE A 16 -13.15 1.70 -8.05
N PHE A 17 -12.86 1.03 -6.94
CA PHE A 17 -13.80 0.87 -5.84
C PHE A 17 -14.20 2.21 -5.22
N GLU A 18 -13.28 3.16 -5.08
CA GLU A 18 -13.55 4.53 -4.62
C GLU A 18 -14.50 5.31 -5.53
N ARG A 19 -14.50 5.01 -6.83
CA ARG A 19 -15.44 5.60 -7.78
C ARG A 19 -16.83 4.99 -7.62
N ALA A 20 -16.92 3.70 -7.27
CA ALA A 20 -18.17 3.00 -7.07
C ALA A 20 -18.81 3.29 -5.69
N ALA A 21 -18.00 3.50 -4.64
CA ALA A 21 -18.45 3.66 -3.26
C ALA A 21 -18.05 5.03 -2.66
N PRO A 22 -18.73 6.13 -3.04
CA PRO A 22 -18.37 7.48 -2.59
C PRO A 22 -18.46 7.68 -1.06
N SER A 23 -19.28 6.89 -0.36
CA SER A 23 -19.37 6.91 1.10
C SER A 23 -18.10 6.43 1.82
N TRP A 24 -17.21 5.71 1.13
CA TRP A 24 -15.95 5.18 1.67
C TRP A 24 -14.71 5.95 1.18
N ARG A 25 -14.90 6.95 0.32
CA ARG A 25 -13.85 7.65 -0.43
C ARG A 25 -12.75 8.25 0.45
N GLY A 26 -13.08 8.75 1.64
CA GLY A 26 -12.06 9.29 2.55
C GLY A 26 -11.12 8.24 3.15
N ARG A 27 -11.65 7.07 3.51
CA ARG A 27 -10.86 5.99 4.12
C ARG A 27 -10.12 5.18 3.06
N VAL A 28 -10.81 4.83 1.97
CA VAL A 28 -10.22 4.05 0.88
C VAL A 28 -9.26 4.92 0.07
N GLY A 29 -9.58 6.20 -0.15
CA GLY A 29 -8.69 7.18 -0.81
C GLY A 29 -7.31 7.27 -0.18
N LEU A 30 -7.25 7.24 1.15
CA LEU A 30 -5.98 7.20 1.87
C LEU A 30 -5.23 5.88 1.63
N LEU A 31 -5.93 4.74 1.62
CA LEU A 31 -5.31 3.45 1.32
C LEU A 31 -4.79 3.41 -0.12
N SER A 32 -5.57 3.89 -1.09
CA SER A 32 -5.16 3.98 -2.49
C SER A 32 -3.92 4.85 -2.66
N LEU A 33 -3.88 6.03 -2.03
CA LEU A 33 -2.71 6.91 -2.06
C LEU A 33 -1.45 6.22 -1.48
N LEU A 34 -1.61 5.49 -0.37
CA LEU A 34 -0.51 4.72 0.23
C LEU A 34 -0.02 3.58 -0.69
N MET A 35 -0.95 2.89 -1.36
CA MET A 35 -0.61 1.84 -2.33
C MET A 35 0.09 2.40 -3.57
N TRP A 36 -0.39 3.52 -4.10
CA TRP A 36 0.28 4.24 -5.19
C TRP A 36 1.68 4.71 -4.78
N GLY A 37 1.84 5.26 -3.58
CA GLY A 37 3.15 5.66 -3.05
C GLY A 37 4.11 4.47 -2.91
N GLY A 38 3.63 3.34 -2.38
CA GLY A 38 4.41 2.10 -2.28
C GLY A 38 4.83 1.56 -3.65
N ALA A 39 3.89 1.52 -4.61
CA ALA A 39 4.15 1.03 -5.97
C ALA A 39 5.20 1.90 -6.70
N VAL A 40 5.06 3.23 -6.64
CA VAL A 40 6.01 4.16 -7.28
C VAL A 40 7.39 4.10 -6.60
N GLY A 41 7.43 4.02 -5.26
CA GLY A 41 8.68 3.89 -4.52
C GLY A 41 9.45 2.61 -4.87
N LEU A 42 8.75 1.48 -4.93
CA LEU A 42 9.32 0.20 -5.38
C LEU A 42 9.78 0.28 -6.83
N MET A 43 8.97 0.86 -7.72
CA MET A 43 9.36 1.01 -9.13
C MET A 43 10.67 1.79 -9.27
N ALA A 44 10.83 2.89 -8.54
CA ALA A 44 12.09 3.65 -8.53
C ALA A 44 13.27 2.83 -8.00
N ASP A 45 13.06 2.03 -6.94
CA ASP A 45 14.08 1.14 -6.40
C ASP A 45 14.53 0.07 -7.41
N HIS A 46 13.60 -0.53 -8.16
CA HIS A 46 13.92 -1.47 -9.23
C HIS A 46 14.66 -0.81 -10.41
N VAL A 47 14.38 0.47 -10.70
CA VAL A 47 15.15 1.24 -11.69
C VAL A 47 16.58 1.47 -11.21
N VAL A 48 16.75 1.87 -9.94
CA VAL A 48 18.08 2.12 -9.35
C VAL A 48 18.89 0.83 -9.26
N LYS A 49 18.26 -0.30 -8.95
CA LYS A 49 18.90 -1.62 -8.94
C LYS A 49 19.23 -2.15 -10.34
N GLY A 50 18.79 -1.47 -11.40
CA GLY A 50 19.03 -1.90 -12.78
C GLY A 50 18.25 -3.15 -13.17
N GLU A 51 17.20 -3.50 -12.43
CA GLU A 51 16.27 -4.58 -12.75
C GLU A 51 15.16 -4.12 -13.72
N LEU A 52 14.88 -2.82 -13.74
CA LEU A 52 13.90 -2.17 -14.58
C LEU A 52 14.56 -1.06 -15.39
N VAL A 53 14.58 -1.20 -16.72
CA VAL A 53 15.13 -0.17 -17.63
C VAL A 53 14.03 0.30 -18.60
N PRO A 54 13.99 1.60 -18.97
CA PRO A 54 12.97 2.13 -19.88
C PRO A 54 13.20 1.76 -21.36
N TRP A 55 14.31 1.09 -21.68
CA TRP A 55 14.60 0.56 -23.01
C TRP A 55 14.46 -0.97 -23.03
N PRO A 56 14.08 -1.56 -24.17
CA PRO A 56 14.03 -3.02 -24.31
C PRO A 56 15.44 -3.63 -24.21
N PRO A 57 15.64 -4.77 -23.53
CA PRO A 57 14.64 -5.56 -22.79
C PRO A 57 14.39 -5.00 -21.36
N PHE A 58 13.16 -4.57 -21.07
CA PHE A 58 12.77 -3.83 -19.85
C PHE A 58 13.10 -4.53 -18.52
N LEU A 59 13.16 -5.86 -18.51
CA LEU A 59 13.42 -6.70 -17.33
C LEU A 59 14.79 -7.40 -17.47
N THR A 60 15.85 -6.64 -17.26
CA THR A 60 17.25 -7.08 -17.35
C THR A 60 17.66 -8.09 -16.27
N GLY A 61 16.87 -8.20 -15.19
CA GLY A 61 17.13 -9.12 -14.07
C GLY A 61 16.54 -10.53 -14.22
N TRP A 62 15.86 -10.86 -15.33
CA TRP A 62 15.24 -12.18 -15.53
C TRP A 62 15.95 -12.97 -16.63
N SER A 63 16.25 -14.24 -16.34
CA SER A 63 16.82 -15.19 -17.30
C SER A 63 15.72 -16.09 -17.87
N PRO A 64 15.56 -16.18 -19.21
CA PRO A 64 14.61 -17.10 -19.86
C PRO A 64 14.81 -18.57 -19.49
N ALA A 65 16.00 -18.95 -19.03
CA ALA A 65 16.35 -20.33 -18.68
C ALA A 65 15.72 -20.84 -17.37
N ALA A 66 15.28 -19.94 -16.49
CA ALA A 66 14.71 -20.30 -15.18
C ALA A 66 13.17 -20.47 -15.19
N GLY A 67 12.51 -20.16 -16.31
CA GLY A 67 11.04 -20.19 -16.42
C GLY A 67 10.34 -19.03 -15.68
N LEU A 68 9.01 -18.98 -15.80
CA LEU A 68 8.16 -17.94 -15.20
C LEU A 68 7.75 -18.25 -13.74
N TYR A 69 7.81 -19.51 -13.32
CA TYR A 69 7.29 -19.95 -12.02
C TYR A 69 8.02 -19.33 -10.82
N PRO A 70 9.37 -19.33 -10.74
CA PRO A 70 10.08 -18.74 -9.60
C PRO A 70 9.87 -17.23 -9.50
N LEU A 71 9.73 -16.56 -10.66
CA LEU A 71 9.48 -15.13 -10.76
C LEU A 71 8.13 -14.75 -10.13
N VAL A 72 7.08 -15.53 -10.39
CA VAL A 72 5.73 -15.26 -9.88
C VAL A 72 5.65 -15.52 -8.37
N GLU A 73 6.32 -16.56 -7.88
CA GLU A 73 6.32 -16.90 -6.45
C GLU A 73 6.97 -15.79 -5.60
N GLU A 74 8.12 -15.26 -6.05
CA GLU A 74 8.78 -14.12 -5.40
C GLU A 74 7.93 -12.84 -5.43
N MET A 75 7.23 -12.60 -6.54
CA MET A 75 6.30 -11.47 -6.67
C MET A 75 5.10 -11.59 -5.74
N LEU A 76 4.60 -12.81 -5.53
CA LEU A 76 3.45 -13.07 -4.66
C LEU A 76 3.83 -12.94 -3.18
N LEU A 77 4.95 -13.54 -2.77
CA LEU A 77 5.40 -13.52 -1.38
C LEU A 77 5.91 -12.13 -0.99
N THR A 78 6.84 -11.56 -1.77
CA THR A 78 7.45 -10.26 -1.45
C THR A 78 6.46 -9.12 -1.69
N GLY A 79 5.81 -9.10 -2.86
CA GLY A 79 4.80 -8.08 -3.17
C GLY A 79 3.56 -8.20 -2.29
N GLY A 80 3.17 -9.41 -1.90
CA GLY A 80 2.09 -9.66 -0.95
C GLY A 80 2.44 -9.12 0.45
N LEU A 81 3.63 -9.43 0.96
CA LEU A 81 4.09 -8.93 2.27
C LEU A 81 4.10 -7.40 2.33
N ILE A 82 4.55 -6.73 1.26
CA ILE A 82 4.54 -5.27 1.19
C ILE A 82 3.11 -4.73 1.18
N THR A 83 2.21 -5.35 0.40
CA THR A 83 0.80 -4.95 0.34
C THR A 83 0.12 -5.08 1.71
N VAL A 84 0.37 -6.18 2.43
CA VAL A 84 -0.11 -6.38 3.81
C VAL A 84 0.46 -5.33 4.75
N SER A 85 1.75 -5.01 4.62
CA SER A 85 2.43 -4.02 5.47
C SER A 85 1.85 -2.62 5.30
N ILE A 86 1.63 -2.18 4.05
CA ILE A 86 0.99 -0.89 3.75
C ILE A 86 -0.45 -0.87 4.27
N SER A 87 -1.19 -1.98 4.13
CA SER A 87 -2.57 -2.10 4.65
C SER A 87 -2.61 -2.03 6.18
N ALA A 88 -1.66 -2.67 6.86
CA ALA A 88 -1.53 -2.58 8.31
C ALA A 88 -1.21 -1.14 8.77
N PHE A 89 -0.28 -0.48 8.09
CA PHE A 89 0.06 0.92 8.35
C PHE A 89 -1.15 1.84 8.17
N TRP A 90 -1.94 1.67 7.10
CA TRP A 90 -3.20 2.38 6.92
C TRP A 90 -4.17 2.18 8.09
N GLY A 91 -4.31 0.93 8.57
CA GLY A 91 -5.13 0.62 9.74
C GLY A 91 -4.72 1.42 10.98
N ILE A 92 -3.42 1.53 11.23
CA ILE A 92 -2.85 2.35 12.33
C ILE A 92 -3.20 3.83 12.13
N VAL A 93 -3.02 4.36 10.93
CA VAL A 93 -3.34 5.78 10.62
C VAL A 93 -4.80 6.09 10.89
N LEU A 94 -5.73 5.17 10.59
CA LEU A 94 -7.16 5.34 10.90
C LEU A 94 -7.48 5.25 12.40
N MET A 95 -6.65 4.61 13.22
CA MET A 95 -6.85 4.50 14.66
C MET A 95 -6.42 5.76 15.42
N ILE A 96 -5.39 6.48 14.95
CA ILE A 96 -4.83 7.66 15.65
C ILE A 96 -5.90 8.73 15.96
N PRO A 97 -6.78 9.14 15.02
CA PRO A 97 -7.83 10.12 15.33
C PRO A 97 -8.84 9.62 16.36
N LYS A 98 -9.17 8.32 16.34
CA LYS A 98 -10.11 7.71 17.29
C LYS A 98 -9.55 7.69 18.70
N LEU A 99 -8.27 7.34 18.85
CA LEU A 99 -7.57 7.35 20.12
C LEU A 99 -7.46 8.76 20.70
N ARG A 100 -7.15 9.76 19.85
CA ARG A 100 -7.11 11.17 20.25
C ARG A 100 -8.49 11.71 20.64
N ALA A 101 -9.54 11.36 19.91
CA ALA A 101 -10.90 11.75 20.26
C ALA A 101 -11.33 11.14 21.61
N ALA A 102 -11.02 9.86 21.84
CA ALA A 102 -11.31 9.19 23.10
C ALA A 102 -10.55 9.82 24.29
N SER A 103 -9.27 10.18 24.10
CA SER A 103 -8.46 10.82 25.15
C SER A 103 -8.88 12.27 25.44
N LEU A 104 -9.38 12.99 24.43
CA LEU A 104 -9.93 14.34 24.62
C LEU A 104 -11.29 14.30 25.35
N LEU A 105 -12.16 13.33 25.02
CA LEU A 105 -13.45 13.19 25.67
C LEU A 105 -13.31 12.80 27.15
N THR A 106 -12.36 11.92 27.51
CA THR A 106 -12.09 11.62 28.93
C THR A 106 -11.54 12.84 29.66
N LYS A 107 -10.67 13.64 29.02
CA LYS A 107 -10.13 14.88 29.61
C LYS A 107 -11.22 15.94 29.86
N ILE A 108 -12.17 16.11 28.95
CA ILE A 108 -13.28 17.08 29.08
C ILE A 108 -14.36 16.59 30.05
N ARG A 109 -14.63 15.29 30.09
CA ARG A 109 -15.67 14.70 30.96
C ARG A 109 -15.24 14.56 32.43
N GLY A 110 -13.93 14.52 32.71
CA GLY A 110 -13.37 14.48 34.06
C GLY A 110 -13.84 15.61 35.01
N PRO A 111 -13.76 16.90 34.61
CA PRO A 111 -14.16 18.02 35.47
C PRO A 111 -15.69 18.22 35.64
N LEU A 112 -16.53 17.57 34.83
CA LEU A 112 -18.00 17.72 34.89
C LEU A 112 -18.71 16.74 35.85
N ARG A 113 -17.97 15.83 36.49
CA ARG A 113 -18.52 14.80 37.40
C ARG A 113 -18.39 15.15 38.89
N SER A 114 -17.74 16.27 39.23
CA SER A 114 -17.45 16.66 40.62
C SER A 114 -18.31 17.83 41.16
N GLY A 115 -19.49 18.07 40.57
CA GLY A 115 -20.44 19.10 41.00
C GLY A 115 -21.74 18.50 41.52
#